data_AF-L7KRD2-F1
#
_entry.id   AF-L7KRD2-F1
#
_cell.length_a   1.000
_cell.length_b   1.000
_cell.length_c   1.000
_cell.angle_alpha   90.00
_cell.angle_beta   90.00
_cell.angle_gamma   90.00
#
_symmetry.space_group_name_H-M   'P 1'
#
loop_
_entity.id
_entity.type
_entity.pdbx_description
1 polymer ?
#
loop_
_entity_poly.entity_id
_entity_poly.type
_entity_poly.pdbx_seq_one_letter_code
_entity_poly.pdbx_strand_id
1 'polypeptide(L)' 'MRSRVAAQTRPQDVLAPITTADSETEARAALMHLLDVTEVAAESILATPIGQFRHDHTVSDRHTLEAMEQQYRSR' A
#
# COMPACT_ATOMS: atom_id res chain seq x y z
N MET A 1 -6.74 -5.35 -1.50
CA MET A 1 -5.88 -5.29 -2.70
C MET A 1 -5.68 -3.86 -3.20
N ARG A 2 -6.73 -3.09 -3.53
CA ARG A 2 -6.61 -1.68 -3.98
C ARG A 2 -5.77 -0.78 -3.06
N SER A 3 -5.91 -0.93 -1.74
CA SER A 3 -5.15 -0.19 -0.73
C SER A 3 -3.64 -0.44 -0.79
N ARG A 4 -3.23 -1.70 -1.01
CA ARG A 4 -1.82 -2.08 -1.18
C ARG A 4 -1.22 -1.51 -2.47
N VAL A 5 -2.00 -1.50 -3.55
CA VAL A 5 -1.60 -0.90 -4.83
C VAL A 5 -1.42 0.61 -4.70
N ALA A 6 -2.38 1.31 -4.07
CA ALA A 6 -2.26 2.74 -3.80
C ALA A 6 -0.98 3.06 -3.00
N ALA A 7 -0.71 2.27 -1.96
CA ALA A 7 0.50 2.42 -1.16
C ALA A 7 1.80 2.16 -1.95
N GLN A 8 1.80 1.18 -2.85
CA GLN A 8 2.94 0.84 -3.70
C GLN A 8 3.19 1.86 -4.82
N THR A 9 2.15 2.56 -5.30
CA THR A 9 2.31 3.61 -6.32
C THR A 9 2.91 4.90 -5.78
N ARG A 10 2.83 5.14 -4.46
CA ARG A 10 3.32 6.34 -3.78
C ARG A 10 4.08 5.99 -2.49
N PRO A 11 5.17 5.19 -2.59
CA PRO A 11 5.82 4.62 -1.42
C PRO A 11 6.41 5.70 -0.49
N GLN A 12 6.85 6.83 -1.03
CA GLN A 12 7.43 7.92 -0.24
C GLN A 12 6.36 8.66 0.59
N ASP A 13 5.17 8.82 0.02
CA ASP A 13 4.04 9.46 0.70
C ASP A 13 3.47 8.57 1.80
N VAL A 14 3.61 7.24 1.69
CA VAL A 14 3.24 6.27 2.73
C VAL A 14 4.30 6.18 3.82
N LEU A 15 5.58 6.20 3.46
CA LEU A 15 6.66 6.08 4.44
C LEU A 15 6.79 7.33 5.32
N ALA A 16 6.58 8.53 4.76
CA ALA A 16 6.65 9.77 5.52
C ALA A 16 5.78 9.77 6.81
N PRO A 17 4.45 9.57 6.74
CA PRO A 17 3.59 9.55 7.93
C PRO A 17 3.90 8.39 8.89
N ILE A 18 4.39 7.24 8.39
CA ILE A 18 4.81 6.12 9.25
C ILE A 18 6.06 6.50 10.05
N THR A 19 7.01 7.21 9.43
CA THR A 19 8.27 7.61 10.09
C THR A 19 8.15 8.83 11.01
N THR A 20 7.11 9.65 10.83
CA THR A 20 6.87 10.85 11.65
C THR A 20 5.82 10.66 12.74
N ALA A 21 5.07 9.55 12.72
CA ALA A 21 4.06 9.27 13.74
C ALA A 21 4.73 8.87 15.06
N ASP A 22 4.24 9.43 16.17
CA ASP A 22 4.74 9.12 17.51
C ASP A 22 4.16 7.79 18.05
N SER A 23 3.13 7.26 17.38
CA SER A 23 2.50 5.99 17.72
C SER A 23 1.92 5.25 16.51
N GLU A 24 1.74 3.94 16.65
CA GLU A 24 1.10 3.10 15.62
C GLU A 24 -0.34 3.55 15.31
N THR A 25 -1.06 4.05 16.31
CA THR A 25 -2.41 4.61 16.14
C THR A 25 -2.41 5.87 15.27
N GLU A 26 -1.43 6.75 15.44
CA GLU A 26 -1.27 7.94 14.60
C GLU A 26 -0.86 7.58 13.17
N ALA A 27 0.09 6.65 13.01
CA ALA A 27 0.50 6.16 11.69
C ALA A 27 -0.70 5.57 10.93
N ARG A 28 -1.53 4.78 11.62
CA ARG A 28 -2.75 4.19 11.06
C ARG A 28 -3.77 5.23 10.63
N ALA A 29 -4.07 6.20 11.48
CA ALA A 29 -4.99 7.29 11.14
C ALA A 29 -4.48 8.12 9.95
N ALA A 30 -3.17 8.40 9.90
CA ALA A 30 -2.57 9.12 8.79
C ALA A 30 -2.67 8.34 7.47
N LEU A 31 -2.48 7.02 7.48
CA LEU A 31 -2.63 6.16 6.30
C LEU A 31 -4.08 6.08 5.80
N MET A 32 -5.05 6.02 6.73
CA MET A 32 -6.47 6.05 6.38
C MET A 32 -6.83 7.34 5.64
N HIS A 33 -6.37 8.49 6.15
CA HIS A 33 -6.62 9.79 5.51
C HIS A 33 -5.87 9.96 4.19
N LEU A 34 -4.61 9.53 4.12
CA LEU A 34 -3.77 9.70 2.93
C LEU A 34 -4.26 8.87 1.74
N LEU A 35 -4.67 7.64 2.00
CA LEU A 35 -5.00 6.66 0.95
C LEU A 35 -6.50 6.49 0.75
N ASP A 36 -7.33 7.16 1.54
CA ASP A 36 -8.79 7.00 1.60
C ASP A 36 -9.19 5.53 1.76
N VAL A 37 -8.63 4.90 2.80
CA VAL A 37 -8.81 3.46 3.09
C VAL A 37 -9.39 3.22 4.47
N THR A 38 -9.99 2.04 4.65
CA THR A 38 -10.51 1.60 5.94
C THR A 38 -9.38 1.30 6.93
N GLU A 39 -9.71 1.29 8.23
CA GLU A 39 -8.79 0.93 9.31
C GLU A 39 -8.12 -0.43 9.09
N VAL A 40 -8.91 -1.45 8.75
CA VAL A 40 -8.43 -2.81 8.40
C VAL A 40 -7.42 -2.77 7.24
N ALA A 41 -7.64 -1.91 6.25
CA ALA A 41 -6.72 -1.77 5.13
C ALA A 41 -5.43 -1.04 5.53
N ALA A 42 -5.51 -0.04 6.42
CA ALA A 42 -4.35 0.65 6.96
C ALA A 42 -3.50 -0.26 7.87
N GLU A 43 -4.11 -1.09 8.71
CA GLU A 43 -3.42 -2.13 9.50
C GLU A 43 -2.66 -3.12 8.62
N SER A 44 -3.29 -3.57 7.53
CA SER A 44 -2.64 -4.47 6.57
C SER A 44 -1.43 -3.82 5.87
N ILE A 45 -1.44 -2.49 5.68
CA ILE A 45 -0.31 -1.73 5.14
C ILE A 45 0.80 -1.64 6.20
N LEU A 46 0.49 -1.33 7.46
CA LEU A 46 1.46 -1.26 8.56
C LEU A 46 2.12 -2.61 8.84
N ALA A 47 1.37 -3.70 8.73
CA ALA A 47 1.90 -5.06 8.87
C ALA A 47 2.77 -5.51 7.69
N THR A 48 2.83 -4.74 6.60
CA THR A 48 3.65 -5.08 5.43
C THR A 48 5.12 -4.74 5.71
N PRO A 49 6.05 -5.70 5.55
CA PRO A 49 7.48 -5.43 5.74
C PRO A 49 7.95 -4.27 4.85
N ILE A 50 8.66 -3.29 5.44
CA ILE A 50 9.12 -2.07 4.75
C ILE A 50 9.88 -2.39 3.44
N GLY A 51 10.61 -3.51 3.41
CA GLY A 51 11.32 -3.99 2.23
C GLY A 51 10.45 -4.23 0.99
N GLN A 52 9.14 -4.47 1.15
CA GLN A 52 8.20 -4.68 0.03
C GLN A 52 7.75 -3.38 -0.64
N PHE A 53 7.99 -2.21 -0.03
CA PHE A 53 7.78 -0.91 -0.68
C PHE A 53 9.00 -0.47 -1.51
N ARG A 54 10.09 -1.26 -1.50
CA ARG A 54 11.25 -1.02 -2.37
C ARG A 54 10.91 -1.37 -3.81
N HIS A 55 11.37 -0.51 -4.72
CA HIS A 55 11.00 -0.43 -6.14
C HIS A 55 10.92 -1.79 -6.85
N ASP A 56 11.82 -2.73 -6.54
CA ASP A 56 11.91 -4.04 -7.20
C ASP A 56 10.68 -4.94 -6.98
N HIS A 57 10.05 -4.89 -5.79
CA HIS A 57 8.84 -5.67 -5.51
C HIS A 57 7.57 -5.02 -6.07
N THR A 58 7.53 -3.68 -6.09
CA THR A 58 6.38 -2.94 -6.65
C THR A 58 6.20 -3.17 -8.15
N VAL A 59 7.28 -3.44 -8.88
CA VAL A 59 7.23 -3.81 -10.30
C VAL A 59 6.65 -5.20 -10.48
N SER A 60 7.04 -6.16 -9.63
CA SER A 60 6.55 -7.55 -9.68
C SER A 60 5.07 -7.66 -9.32
N ASP A 61 4.63 -6.96 -8.27
CA ASP A 61 3.22 -6.93 -7.86
C ASP A 61 2.34 -6.24 -8.92
N ARG A 62 2.82 -5.15 -9.53
CA ARG A 62 2.14 -4.47 -10.63
C ARG A 62 1.98 -5.38 -11.87
N HIS A 63 3.03 -6.09 -12.26
CA HIS A 63 2.96 -7.01 -13.40
C HIS A 63 1.98 -8.16 -13.15
N THR A 64 1.91 -8.64 -11.92
CA THR A 64 0.95 -9.66 -11.48
C THR A 64 -0.48 -9.12 -11.55
N LEU A 65 -0.70 -7.87 -11.12
CA LEU A 65 -2.00 -7.20 -11.22
C LEU A 65 -2.46 -6.98 -12.66
N GLU A 66 -1.58 -6.48 -13.53
CA GLU A 66 -1.88 -6.30 -14.95
C GLU A 66 -2.25 -7.63 -15.62
N ALA A 67 -1.57 -8.72 -15.25
CA ALA A 67 -1.90 -10.06 -15.74
C ALA A 67 -3.29 -10.54 -15.28
N MET A 68 -3.64 -10.31 -14.01
CA MET A 68 -4.96 -10.68 -13.46
C MET A 68 -6.09 -9.85 -14.07
N GLU A 69 -5.89 -8.54 -14.29
CA GLU A 69 -6.89 -7.67 -14.93
C GLU A 69 -7.13 -8.03 -16.40
N GLN A 70 -6.07 -8.40 -17.14
CA GLN A 70 -6.22 -8.88 -18.51
C GLN A 70 -7.02 -10.18 -18.59
N GLN A 71 -6.78 -11.10 -17.66
CA GLN A 71 -7.50 -12.38 -17.60
C GLN A 71 -8.98 -12.20 -17.23
N TYR A 72 -9.33 -11.14 -16.49
CA TYR A 72 -10.71 -10.79 -16.17
C TYR A 72 -11.45 -10.13 -17.34
N ARG A 73 -10.74 -9.35 -18.18
CA ARG A 73 -11.30 -8.73 -19.39
C ARG A 73 -11.46 -9.67 -20.57
N SER A 74 -10.73 -10.79 -20.58
CA SER A 74 -10.79 -11.79 -21.66
C SER A 74 -11.86 -12.87 -21.43
N ARG A 75 -12.80 -12.65 -20.50
CA ARG A 75 -14.00 -13.47 -20.27
C ARG A 75 -15.24 -12.69 -20.63
#